data_AF-D2DT06-F1
#
_entry.id   AF-D2DT06-F1
#
_cell.length_a   1.000
_cell.length_b   1.000
_cell.length_c   1.000
_cell.angle_alpha   90.00
_cell.angle_beta   90.00
_cell.angle_gamma   90.00
#
_symmetry.space_group_name_H-M   'P 1'
#
loop_
_entity.id
_entity.type
_entity.pdbx_description
1 polymer ?
#
loop_
_entity_poly.entity_id
_entity_poly.type
_entity_poly.pdbx_seq_one_letter_code
_entity_poly.pdbx_strand_id
1 'polypeptide(L)'
;MLTSRVAAALPRLLPCTRPYHKKALTNTAVKQKRSQLFTQEAQRQAALITDIEKIEVQYDGQPENCTLIMNKGMSTPYNCAQHINQMMMERSVLAEVDGQVWDMHRPLEDNCT
;
A
#
# COMPACT_ATOMS: atom_id res chain seq x y z
N MET A 1 -0.81 -54.90 -53.10
CA MET A 1 -1.37 -53.55 -53.30
C MET A 1 -2.56 -53.35 -52.35
N LEU A 2 -2.84 -52.11 -51.96
CA LEU A 2 -3.90 -51.62 -51.04
C LEU A 2 -3.53 -51.63 -49.54
N THR A 3 -3.05 -50.50 -48.99
CA THR A 3 -3.79 -49.38 -48.33
C THR A 3 -4.45 -49.82 -47.01
N SER A 4 -4.15 -49.25 -45.86
CA SER A 4 -4.56 -47.89 -45.48
C SER A 4 -3.93 -47.51 -44.13
N ARG A 5 -3.32 -46.33 -44.04
CA ARG A 5 -2.94 -45.70 -42.77
C ARG A 5 -4.20 -45.10 -42.15
N VAL A 6 -4.66 -45.66 -41.03
CA VAL A 6 -5.70 -45.04 -40.20
C VAL A 6 -5.09 -43.82 -39.51
N ALA A 7 -5.33 -42.63 -40.06
CA ALA A 7 -5.03 -41.37 -39.41
C ALA A 7 -6.07 -41.16 -38.30
N ALA A 8 -5.65 -41.36 -37.04
CA ALA A 8 -6.46 -40.98 -35.88
C ALA A 8 -6.65 -39.45 -35.89
N ALA A 9 -7.88 -39.00 -36.16
CA ALA A 9 -8.26 -37.61 -36.04
C ALA A 9 -8.26 -37.23 -34.55
N LEU A 10 -7.30 -36.40 -34.14
CA LEU A 10 -7.32 -35.73 -32.84
C LEU A 10 -8.63 -34.93 -32.71
N PRO A 11 -9.34 -35.01 -31.56
CA PRO A 11 -10.54 -34.23 -31.35
C PRO A 11 -10.15 -32.75 -31.39
N ARG A 12 -10.74 -32.02 -32.35
CA ARG A 12 -10.62 -30.56 -32.41
C ARG A 12 -11.17 -29.98 -31.11
N LEU A 13 -10.28 -29.45 -30.28
CA LEU A 13 -10.67 -28.64 -29.12
C LEU A 13 -11.55 -27.50 -29.63
N LEU A 14 -12.81 -27.49 -29.23
CA LEU A 14 -13.71 -26.37 -29.51
C LEU A 14 -13.14 -25.12 -28.84
N PRO A 15 -13.04 -23.98 -29.54
CA PRO A 15 -12.65 -22.74 -28.91
C PRO A 15 -13.69 -22.40 -27.84
N CYS A 16 -13.21 -22.26 -26.60
CA CYS A 16 -14.04 -21.86 -25.47
C CYS A 16 -14.41 -20.38 -25.66
N THR A 17 -15.39 -20.08 -26.51
CA THR A 17 -15.93 -18.73 -26.67
C THR A 17 -16.87 -18.45 -25.52
N ARG A 18 -16.33 -18.29 -24.30
CA ARG A 18 -17.10 -17.67 -23.23
C ARG A 18 -17.36 -16.23 -23.66
N PRO A 19 -18.63 -15.83 -23.90
CA PRO A 19 -18.91 -14.45 -24.24
C PRO A 19 -18.48 -13.59 -23.06
N TYR A 20 -17.47 -12.75 -23.28
CA TYR A 20 -17.03 -11.74 -22.33
C TYR A 20 -18.14 -10.69 -22.25
N HIS A 21 -19.13 -10.97 -21.40
CA HIS A 21 -20.22 -10.04 -21.15
C HIS A 21 -19.67 -8.86 -20.35
N LYS A 22 -19.31 -7.79 -21.05
CA LYS A 22 -19.00 -6.50 -20.44
C LYS A 22 -20.25 -6.00 -19.73
N LYS A 23 -20.36 -6.25 -18.42
CA LYS A 23 -21.34 -5.54 -17.58
C LYS A 23 -20.97 -4.06 -17.60
N ALA A 24 -21.82 -3.23 -18.20
CA ALA A 24 -21.68 -1.79 -18.15
C ALA A 24 -21.97 -1.33 -16.71
N LEU A 25 -20.91 -1.10 -15.93
CA LEU A 25 -21.02 -0.56 -14.58
C LEU A 25 -21.07 0.97 -14.64
N THR A 26 -21.85 1.58 -13.77
CA THR A 26 -21.85 3.04 -13.61
C THR A 26 -20.53 3.50 -12.99
N ASN A 27 -20.09 4.72 -13.32
CA ASN A 27 -18.88 5.29 -12.71
C ASN A 27 -18.95 5.33 -11.18
N THR A 28 -20.15 5.52 -10.61
CA THR A 28 -20.37 5.51 -9.16
C THR A 28 -20.12 4.13 -8.57
N ALA A 29 -20.65 3.06 -9.18
CA ALA A 29 -20.43 1.69 -8.72
C ALA A 29 -18.95 1.28 -8.80
N VAL A 30 -18.24 1.72 -9.84
CA VAL A 30 -16.79 1.47 -9.98
C VAL A 30 -16.00 2.20 -8.88
N LYS A 31 -16.29 3.47 -8.61
CA LYS A 31 -15.64 4.23 -7.54
C LYS A 31 -15.88 3.60 -6.17
N GLN A 32 -17.12 3.24 -5.86
CA GLN A 32 -17.48 2.58 -4.61
C GLN A 32 -16.72 1.27 -4.43
N LYS A 33 -16.67 0.42 -5.47
CA LYS A 33 -15.92 -0.84 -5.41
C LYS A 33 -14.42 -0.60 -5.15
N ARG A 34 -13.81 0.40 -5.79
CA ARG A 34 -12.40 0.74 -5.58
C ARG A 34 -12.13 1.21 -4.15
N SER A 35 -12.98 2.10 -3.62
CA SER A 35 -12.87 2.56 -2.24
C SER A 35 -13.04 1.40 -1.25
N GLN A 36 -13.99 0.51 -1.48
CA GLN A 36 -14.19 -0.68 -0.64
C GLN A 36 -12.96 -1.58 -0.63
N LEU A 37 -12.38 -1.88 -1.80
CA LEU A 37 -11.16 -2.69 -1.89
C LEU A 37 -9.98 -2.01 -1.18
N PHE A 38 -9.84 -0.69 -1.31
CA PHE A 38 -8.81 0.07 -0.60
C PHE A 38 -9.00 0.00 0.91
N THR A 39 -10.22 0.22 1.42
CA THR A 39 -10.50 0.13 2.86
C THR A 39 -10.24 -1.28 3.41
N GLN A 40 -10.62 -2.32 2.67
CA GLN A 40 -10.35 -3.70 3.07
C GLN A 40 -8.85 -3.99 3.16
N GLU A 41 -8.06 -3.51 2.19
CA GLU A 41 -6.61 -3.69 2.21
C GLU A 41 -5.95 -2.88 3.33
N ALA A 42 -6.38 -1.64 3.57
CA ALA A 42 -5.89 -0.84 4.69
C ALA A 42 -6.19 -1.51 6.04
N GLN A 43 -7.39 -2.08 6.22
CA GLN A 43 -7.75 -2.86 7.40
C GLN A 43 -6.90 -4.12 7.53
N ARG A 44 -6.66 -4.83 6.41
CA ARG A 44 -5.79 -6.01 6.39
C ARG A 44 -4.38 -5.65 6.84
N GLN A 45 -3.81 -4.55 6.34
CA GLN A 45 -2.48 -4.08 6.72
C GLN A 45 -2.41 -3.68 8.20
N ALA A 46 -3.42 -2.97 8.71
CA ALA A 46 -3.48 -2.63 10.13
C ALA A 46 -3.60 -3.87 11.03
N ALA A 47 -4.35 -4.88 10.60
CA ALA A 47 -4.50 -6.13 11.35
C ALA A 47 -3.23 -7.02 11.36
N LEU A 48 -2.26 -6.78 10.46
CA LEU A 48 -0.97 -7.47 10.50
C LEU A 48 -0.09 -6.98 11.66
N ILE A 49 -0.37 -5.78 12.18
CA ILE A 49 0.33 -5.22 13.35
C ILE A 49 -0.36 -5.78 14.58
N THR A 50 0.17 -6.88 15.14
CA THR A 50 -0.41 -7.54 16.31
C THR A 50 -0.04 -6.83 17.61
N ASP A 51 1.22 -6.42 17.72
CA ASP A 51 1.80 -5.85 18.93
C ASP A 51 2.34 -4.45 18.67
N ILE A 52 2.31 -3.62 19.72
CA ILE A 52 2.79 -2.23 19.64
C ILE A 52 4.28 -2.21 19.98
N GLU A 53 5.11 -2.27 18.94
CA GLU A 53 6.56 -2.09 19.06
C GLU A 53 6.93 -0.60 19.08
N LYS A 54 7.94 -0.26 19.88
CA LYS A 54 8.47 1.11 19.98
C LYS A 54 9.70 1.25 19.09
N ILE A 55 9.78 2.35 18.36
CA ILE A 55 10.93 2.75 17.54
C ILE A 55 11.50 4.07 18.05
N GLU A 56 12.82 4.20 17.91
CA GLU A 56 13.54 5.43 18.15
C GLU A 56 13.66 6.21 16.83
N VAL A 57 13.19 7.45 16.84
CA VAL A 57 13.25 8.37 15.71
C VAL A 57 14.14 9.54 16.11
N GLN A 58 15.22 9.76 15.37
CA GLN A 58 16.15 10.85 15.63
C GLN A 58 15.84 11.99 14.67
N TYR A 59 15.39 13.12 15.20
CA TYR A 59 15.14 14.31 14.40
C TYR A 59 16.39 15.16 14.35
N ASP A 60 17.00 15.26 13.17
CA ASP A 60 18.13 16.14 12.88
C ASP A 60 17.65 17.39 12.14
N GLY A 61 17.46 18.50 12.87
CA GLY A 61 16.97 19.74 12.27
C GLY A 61 16.75 20.86 13.28
N GLN A 62 16.44 22.06 12.77
CA GLN A 62 16.05 23.18 13.61
C GLN A 62 14.64 22.97 14.20
N PRO A 63 14.37 23.36 15.45
CA PRO A 63 15.20 24.22 16.30
C PRO A 63 16.31 23.48 17.06
N GLU A 64 16.10 22.22 17.43
CA GLU A 64 16.99 21.40 18.27
C GLU A 64 16.88 19.94 17.79
N ASN A 65 18.00 19.22 17.82
CA ASN A 65 17.98 17.78 17.56
C ASN A 65 17.28 17.07 18.72
N CYS A 66 16.34 16.18 18.42
CA CYS A 66 15.58 15.50 19.46
C CYS A 66 15.36 14.02 19.12
N THR A 67 15.34 13.20 20.17
CA THR A 67 15.06 11.76 20.04
C THR A 67 13.64 11.50 20.49
N LEU A 68 12.84 10.92 19.61
CA LEU A 68 11.42 10.66 19.80
C LEU A 68 11.17 9.15 19.84
N ILE A 69 10.33 8.70 20.78
CA ILE A 69 9.92 7.30 20.85
C ILE A 69 8.53 7.17 20.23
N MET A 70 8.44 6.46 19.11
CA MET A 70 7.22 6.33 18.30
C MET A 70 6.75 4.87 18.21
N ASN A 71 5.55 4.64 17.68
CA ASN A 71 5.03 3.29 17.46
C ASN A 71 5.34 2.82 16.04
N LYS A 72 5.94 1.63 15.93
CA LYS A 72 6.25 0.99 14.65
C LYS A 72 4.98 0.73 13.85
N GLY A 73 4.99 1.05 12.56
CA GLY A 73 3.90 0.79 11.61
C GLY A 73 2.62 1.59 11.87
N MET A 74 2.60 2.49 12.86
CA MET A 74 1.43 3.30 13.21
C MET A 74 1.73 4.79 13.27
N SER A 75 2.84 5.18 13.89
CA SER A 75 3.24 6.57 13.94
C SER A 75 3.72 7.05 12.57
N THR A 76 3.38 8.29 12.24
CA THR A 76 3.79 8.94 11.00
C THR A 76 4.71 10.13 11.31
N PRO A 77 5.48 10.65 10.33
CA PRO A 77 6.25 11.88 10.51
C PRO A 77 5.39 13.06 10.98
N TYR A 78 4.12 13.10 10.58
CA TYR A 78 3.17 14.12 11.04
C TYR A 78 2.96 14.08 12.56
N ASN A 79 2.91 12.89 13.16
CA ASN A 79 2.83 12.75 14.62
C ASN A 79 4.14 13.22 15.28
N CYS A 80 5.29 12.97 14.66
CA CYS A 80 6.58 13.48 15.16
C CYS A 80 6.60 15.02 15.17
N ALA A 81 6.12 15.66 14.11
CA ALA A 81 6.02 17.11 14.03
C ALA A 81 5.12 17.70 15.13
N GLN A 82 4.02 17.01 15.49
CA GLN A 82 3.15 17.42 16.61
C GLN A 82 3.89 17.44 17.96
N HIS A 83 4.82 16.50 18.19
CA HIS A 83 5.61 16.45 19.42
C HIS A 83 6.66 17.54 19.49
N ILE A 84 7.15 18.02 18.34
CA ILE A 84 8.17 19.07 18.28
C ILE A 84 7.53 20.45 18.49
N ASN A 85 6.70 20.90 17.55
CA ASN A 85 5.96 22.16 17.67
C ASN A 85 4.85 22.28 16.61
N GLN A 86 3.89 23.17 16.86
CA GLN A 86 2.78 23.44 15.95
C GLN A 86 3.24 23.98 14.58
N MET A 87 4.31 24.78 14.56
CA MET A 87 4.81 25.39 13.32
C MET A 87 5.31 24.34 12.33
N MET A 88 5.97 23.29 12.80
CA MET A 88 6.44 22.17 11.99
C MET A 88 5.24 21.40 11.46
N MET A 89 4.28 21.06 12.33
CA MET A 89 3.04 20.38 11.90
C MET A 89 2.33 21.11 10.76
N GLU A 90 2.25 22.44 10.80
CA GLU A 90 1.54 23.23 9.77
C GLU A 90 2.36 23.49 8.50
N ARG A 91 3.70 23.57 8.61
CA ARG A 91 4.58 23.94 7.49
C ARG A 91 5.26 22.75 6.82
N SER A 92 5.39 21.61 7.48
CA SER A 92 6.02 20.42 6.93
C SER A 92 5.11 19.76 5.89
N VAL A 93 5.62 19.58 4.67
CA VAL A 93 4.89 18.94 3.56
C VAL A 93 5.42 17.54 3.27
N LEU A 94 6.73 17.36 3.36
CA LEU A 94 7.45 16.11 3.15
C LEU A 94 8.47 15.93 4.27
N ALA A 95 8.75 14.68 4.59
CA ALA A 95 9.84 14.30 5.47
C ALA A 95 10.96 13.67 4.63
N GLU A 96 12.19 13.81 5.11
CA GLU A 96 13.32 13.01 4.64
C GLU A 96 13.58 11.98 5.73
N VAL A 97 13.54 10.69 5.37
CA VAL A 97 13.74 9.56 6.28
C VAL A 97 14.86 8.72 5.69
N ASP A 98 15.99 8.64 6.38
CA ASP A 98 17.20 7.92 5.93
C ASP A 98 17.66 8.33 4.50
N GLY A 99 17.52 9.62 4.18
CA GLY A 99 17.86 10.18 2.87
C GLY A 99 16.82 9.93 1.76
N GLN A 100 15.64 9.39 2.10
CA GLN A 100 14.55 9.16 1.16
C GLN A 100 13.37 10.10 1.44
N VAL A 101 12.75 10.59 0.37
CA VAL A 101 11.54 11.42 0.48
C VAL A 101 10.37 10.57 0.96
N TRP A 102 9.73 11.01 2.03
CA TRP A 102 8.65 10.32 2.73
C TRP A 102 7.42 11.19 2.87
N ASP A 103 6.24 10.59 2.67
CA ASP A 103 4.96 11.27 2.86
C ASP A 103 4.68 11.47 4.36
N MET A 104 4.15 12.63 4.75
CA MET A 104 3.88 12.95 6.16
C MET A 104 2.86 12.01 6.84
N HIS A 105 1.97 11.40 6.06
CA HIS A 105 0.93 10.47 6.55
C HIS A 105 1.26 8.99 6.28
N ARG A 106 2.46 8.69 5.82
CA ARG A 106 2.91 7.31 5.68
C ARG A 106 3.50 6.82 7.01
N PRO A 107 3.11 5.63 7.51
CA PRO A 107 3.67 5.08 8.74
C PRO A 107 5.18 4.82 8.64
N LEU A 108 5.89 4.93 9.77
CA LEU A 108 7.31 4.59 9.90
C LEU A 108 7.48 3.10 10.18
N GLU A 109 8.37 2.43 9.45
CA GLU A 109 8.53 0.97 9.51
C GLU A 109 9.61 0.52 10.50
N ASP A 110 10.67 1.28 10.68
CA ASP A 110 11.81 0.95 11.55
C ASP A 110 12.38 2.21 12.22
N ASN A 111 13.46 2.04 12.99
CA ASN A 111 14.21 3.18 13.54
C ASN A 111 14.82 3.98 12.40
N CYS A 112 14.69 5.30 12.46
CA CYS A 112 15.10 6.18 11.37
C CYS A 112 15.67 7.51 11.86
N THR A 113 16.39 8.18 10.96
CA THR A 113 16.89 9.55 11.13
C THR A 113 16.27 10.47 10.08
#